data_AF-A0A917NKD9-F1
#
_entry.id   AF-A0A917NKD9-F1
#
_cell.length_a   1.000
_cell.length_b   1.000
_cell.length_c   1.000
_cell.angle_alpha   90.00
_cell.angle_beta   90.00
_cell.angle_gamma   90.00
#
_symmetry.space_group_name_H-M   'P 1'
#
loop_
_entity.id
_entity.type
_entity.pdbx_description
1 polymer ?
#
loop_
_entity_poly.entity_id
_entity_poly.type
_entity_poly.pdbx_seq_one_letter_code
_entity_poly.pdbx_strand_id
1 'polypeptide(L)' 'MAAGVPSEQRMANQIASNLRHQPADRAAETLAAHIRRFWDPRMRARLFALVDAGADGLDPVVVEGARLLRKDQEERVG' A
#
# COMPACT_ATOMS: atom_id res chain seq x y z
N MET A 1 -8.28 9.65 25.46
CA MET A 1 -8.53 8.76 24.32
C MET A 1 -8.46 9.59 23.04
N ALA A 2 -7.29 9.69 22.41
CA ALA A 2 -7.20 10.29 21.07
C ALA A 2 -7.48 9.16 20.07
N ALA A 3 -8.64 9.21 19.41
CA ALA A 3 -8.84 8.42 18.19
C ALA A 3 -7.93 9.04 17.12
N GLY A 4 -6.65 8.66 17.18
CA GLY A 4 -5.61 9.13 16.27
C GLY A 4 -5.90 8.61 14.87
N VAL A 5 -5.79 9.51 13.89
CA VAL A 5 -5.88 9.21 12.45
C VAL A 5 -5.17 7.87 12.15
N PRO A 6 -5.82 6.91 11.47
CA PRO A 6 -5.19 5.64 11.13
C PRO A 6 -3.89 5.88 10.34
N SER A 7 -2.80 5.21 10.73
CA SER A 7 -1.55 5.28 9.96
C SER A 7 -1.71 4.60 8.60
N GLU A 8 -0.91 5.03 7.62
CA GLU A 8 -0.87 4.43 6.28
C GLU A 8 -0.63 2.92 6.36
N GLN A 9 0.26 2.44 7.25
CA GLN A 9 0.44 1.01 7.51
C GLN A 9 -0.87 0.31 7.89
N ARG A 10 -1.62 0.85 8.84
CA ARG A 10 -2.87 0.23 9.32
C ARG A 10 -3.92 0.18 8.21
N MET A 11 -4.06 1.28 7.45
CA MET A 11 -5.00 1.35 6.34
C MET A 11 -4.62 0.38 5.21
N ALA A 12 -3.34 0.32 4.82
CA ALA A 12 -2.87 -0.57 3.78
C ALA A 12 -3.08 -2.05 4.17
N ASN A 13 -2.75 -2.42 5.42
CA ASN A 13 -3.01 -3.76 5.93
C ASN A 13 -4.50 -4.11 5.97
N GLN A 14 -5.37 -3.15 6.29
CA GLN A 14 -6.82 -3.37 6.25
C GLN A 14 -7.31 -3.63 4.83
N ILE A 15 -6.79 -2.90 3.84
CA ILE A 15 -7.10 -3.15 2.43
C ILE A 15 -6.63 -4.56 2.04
N ALA A 16 -5.39 -4.94 2.37
CA ALA A 16 -4.87 -6.28 2.12
C ALA A 16 -5.72 -7.37 2.79
N SER A 17 -6.17 -7.15 4.03
CA SER A 17 -7.06 -8.08 4.73
C SER A 17 -8.39 -8.29 4.00
N ASN A 18 -8.97 -7.23 3.42
CA ASN A 18 -10.21 -7.33 2.65
C ASN A 18 -10.02 -8.11 1.34
N LEU A 19 -8.79 -8.16 0.83
CA LEU A 19 -8.43 -8.85 -0.42
C LEU A 19 -8.00 -10.32 -0.20
N ARG A 20 -8.06 -10.86 1.02
CA ARG A 20 -7.66 -12.25 1.35
C ARG A 20 -8.40 -13.34 0.59
N HIS A 21 -9.54 -13.01 -0.02
CA HIS A 21 -10.29 -13.93 -0.88
C HIS A 21 -9.66 -14.08 -2.28
N GLN A 22 -8.68 -13.25 -2.62
CA GLN A 22 -7.97 -13.26 -3.90
C GLN A 22 -6.60 -13.93 -3.76
N PRO A 23 -6.05 -14.50 -4.85
CA PRO A 23 -4.64 -14.89 -4.91
C PRO A 23 -3.72 -13.70 -4.61
N ALA A 24 -2.57 -13.95 -3.96
CA ALA A 24 -1.67 -12.90 -3.48
C ALA A 24 -1.24 -11.90 -4.56
N ASP A 25 -0.90 -12.38 -5.76
CA ASP A 25 -0.48 -11.54 -6.88
C ASP A 25 -1.61 -10.58 -7.32
N ARG A 26 -2.85 -11.11 -7.42
CA ARG A 26 -4.03 -10.31 -7.75
C ARG A 26 -4.41 -9.33 -6.64
N ALA A 27 -4.22 -9.72 -5.38
CA ALA A 27 -4.43 -8.84 -4.24
C ALA A 27 -3.44 -7.67 -4.26
N ALA A 28 -2.17 -7.92 -4.59
CA ALA A 28 -1.14 -6.88 -4.69
C ALA A 28 -1.44 -5.88 -5.82
N GLU A 29 -1.80 -6.37 -7.00
CA GLU A 29 -2.25 -5.52 -8.13
C GLU A 29 -3.46 -4.66 -7.74
N THR A 30 -4.48 -5.28 -7.12
CA THR A 30 -5.71 -4.60 -6.70
C THR A 30 -5.43 -3.54 -5.63
N LEU A 31 -4.55 -3.84 -4.66
CA LEU A 31 -4.13 -2.91 -3.63
C LEU A 31 -3.39 -1.71 -4.23
N ALA A 32 -2.44 -1.94 -5.13
CA ALA A 32 -1.70 -0.88 -5.82
C ALA A 32 -2.66 0.05 -6.57
N ALA A 33 -3.60 -0.51 -7.33
CA ALA A 33 -4.60 0.25 -8.06
C ALA A 33 -5.53 1.07 -7.13
N HIS A 34 -5.93 0.47 -6.00
CA HIS A 34 -6.76 1.14 -5.00
C HIS A 34 -6.02 2.33 -4.37
N ILE A 35 -4.80 2.10 -3.87
CA ILE A 35 -3.98 3.16 -3.26
C ILE A 35 -3.71 4.27 -4.27
N ARG A 36 -3.35 3.93 -5.51
CA ARG A 36 -3.17 4.94 -6.57
C ARG A 36 -4.39 5.84 -6.75
N ARG A 37 -5.58 5.24 -6.74
CA ARG A 37 -6.85 5.94 -7.02
C ARG A 37 -7.30 6.82 -5.85
N PHE A 38 -7.10 6.37 -4.62
CA PHE A 38 -7.72 7.00 -3.45
C PHE A 38 -6.73 7.73 -2.54
N TRP A 39 -5.44 7.44 -2.60
CA TRP A 39 -4.44 8.08 -1.74
C TRP A 39 -3.74 9.23 -2.45
N ASP A 40 -3.59 10.33 -1.73
CA ASP A 40 -2.81 11.46 -2.21
C ASP A 40 -1.31 11.11 -2.30
N PRO A 41 -0.50 11.91 -3.04
CA PRO A 41 0.93 11.64 -3.21
C PRO A 41 1.72 11.53 -1.90
N ARG A 42 1.34 12.28 -0.85
CA ARG A 42 2.06 12.29 0.43
C ARG A 42 1.81 11.01 1.21
N MET A 43 0.59 10.48 1.19
CA MET A 43 0.27 9.17 1.77
C MET A 43 1.06 8.05 1.08
N ARG A 44 1.15 8.08 -0.26
CA ARG A 44 1.95 7.11 -1.04
C ARG A 44 3.43 7.17 -0.66
N ALA A 45 4.00 8.37 -0.56
CA ALA A 45 5.38 8.56 -0.12
C ALA A 45 5.64 8.01 1.30
N ARG A 46 4.68 8.14 2.22
CA ARG A 46 4.80 7.56 3.57
C ARG A 46 4.75 6.04 3.55
N LEU A 47 3.88 5.44 2.74
CA LEU A 47 3.83 3.99 2.57
C LEU A 47 5.17 3.45 2.04
N PHE A 48 5.73 4.13 1.04
CA PHE A 48 7.05 3.84 0.49
C PHE A 48 8.14 3.89 1.56
N ALA A 49 8.17 4.94 2.39
CA ALA A 49 9.11 5.04 3.50
C ALA A 49 8.94 3.91 4.53
N LEU A 50 7.70 3.49 4.83
CA LEU A 50 7.44 2.37 5.74
C LEU A 50 7.96 1.04 5.17
N VAL A 51 7.76 0.79 3.87
CA VAL A 51 8.27 -0.40 3.19
C VAL A 51 9.81 -0.39 3.16
N ASP A 52 10.44 0.74 2.85
CA ASP A 52 11.90 0.86 2.79
C ASP A 52 12.56 0.73 4.17
N ALA A 53 11.89 1.22 5.22
CA ALA A 53 12.33 1.06 6.60
C ALA A 53 12.22 -0.38 7.12
N GLY A 54 11.63 -1.30 6.33
CA GLY A 54 11.36 -2.66 6.75
C GLY A 54 10.40 -2.73 7.94
N ALA A 55 9.43 -1.82 8.01
CA ALA A 55 8.55 -1.68 9.17
C ALA A 55 7.87 -3.01 9.55
N ASP A 56 8.11 -3.45 10.79
CA ASP A 56 7.47 -4.65 11.33
C ASP A 56 5.95 -4.54 11.25
N GLY A 57 5.31 -5.62 10.79
CA GLY A 57 3.85 -5.73 10.72
C GLY A 57 3.21 -5.15 9.48
N LEU A 58 3.93 -4.95 8.37
CA LEU A 58 3.31 -4.81 7.05
C LEU A 58 2.93 -6.19 6.49
N ASP A 59 1.72 -6.29 5.92
CA ASP A 59 1.29 -7.50 5.23
C ASP A 59 2.12 -7.69 3.93
N PRO A 60 2.54 -8.93 3.57
CA PRO A 60 3.31 -9.17 2.35
C PRO A 60 2.64 -8.63 1.07
N VAL A 61 1.31 -8.65 1.01
CA VAL A 61 0.56 -8.07 -0.13
C VAL A 61 0.74 -6.55 -0.21
N VAL A 62 0.88 -5.87 0.94
CA VAL A 62 1.14 -4.43 0.98
C VAL A 62 2.53 -4.12 0.44
N VAL A 63 3.53 -4.92 0.84
CA VAL A 63 4.91 -4.75 0.35
C VAL A 63 4.97 -4.90 -1.16
N GLU A 64 4.33 -5.94 -1.70
CA GLU A 64 4.34 -6.17 -3.15
C GLU A 64 3.49 -5.14 -3.90
N GLY A 65 2.31 -4.79 -3.39
CA GLY A 65 1.48 -3.73 -3.98
C GLY A 65 2.18 -2.36 -3.98
N ALA A 66 2.98 -2.05 -2.96
CA ALA A 66 3.79 -0.83 -2.94
C ALA A 66 4.89 -0.83 -4.03
N ARG A 67 5.52 -1.97 -4.31
CA ARG A 67 6.48 -2.11 -5.41
C ARG A 67 5.82 -1.89 -6.77
N LEU A 68 4.67 -2.53 -7.00
CA LEU A 68 3.90 -2.36 -8.24
C LEU A 68 3.47 -0.90 -8.44
N LEU A 69 3.06 -0.24 -7.35
CA LEU A 69 2.68 1.17 -7.39
C LEU A 69 3.86 2.08 -7.78
N ARG A 70 5.09 1.84 -7.27
CA ARG A 70 6.27 2.63 -7.67
C ARG A 70 6.55 2.48 -9.17
N LYS A 71 6.53 1.24 -9.67
CA LYS A 71 6.75 0.95 -11.08
C LYS A 71 5.75 1.69 -11.99
N ASP A 72 4.45 1.64 -11.66
CA ASP A 72 3.42 2.37 -12.42
C ASP A 72 3.60 3.89 -12.37
N GLN A 73 4.14 4.44 -11.28
CA GLN A 73 4.41 5.87 -11.18
C GLN A 73 5.59 6.28 -12.09
N GLU A 74 6.66 5.47 -12.13
CA GLU A 74 7.85 5.71 -12.95
C GLU A 74 7.52 5.66 -14.45
N GLU A 75 6.74 4.66 -14.87
CA GLU A 75 6.30 4.48 -16.26
C GLU A 75 5.41 5.61 -16.79
N ARG A 76 4.80 6.40 -15.90
CA ARG A 76 3.92 7.53 -16.26
C ARG A 76 4.62 8.88 -16.29
N VAL A 77 5.84 8.96 -15.73
CA VAL A 77 6.64 10.19 -15.69
C VAL A 77 7.59 10.28 -16.89
N GLY A 78 7.90 9.14 -17.54
CA GLY A 78 8.59 9.08 -18.83
C GLY A 78 7.65 9.30 -20.01
#